data_AF-F3FWS4-F1
#
_entry.id   AF-F3FWS4-F1
#
_cell.length_a   1.000
_cell.length_b   1.000
_cell.length_c   1.000
_cell.angle_alpha   90.00
_cell.angle_beta   90.00
_cell.angle_gamma   90.00
#
_symmetry.space_group_name_H-M   'P 1'
#
loop_
_entity.id
_entity.type
_entity.pdbx_description
1 polymer ?
#
loop_
_entity_poly.entity_id
_entity_poly.type
_entity_poly.pdbx_seq_one_letter_code
_entity_poly.pdbx_strand_id
1 'polypeptide(L)'
;SLRIINASELRKGDVVRVEIGEMIPGDGEVIEGIAAVNEAAITGESAPVIRESGGDRSAVTGNTRLVSDWLLIRISANPGES
;
A
#
# COMPACT_ATOMS: atom_id res chain seq x y z
N SER A 1 -19.09 0.01 4.57
CA SER A 1 -18.49 0.24 5.90
C SER A 1 -17.07 -0.31 5.88
N LEU A 2 -16.14 0.33 6.58
CA LEU A 2 -14.79 -0.21 6.77
C LEU A 2 -14.79 -1.17 7.97
N ARG A 3 -14.00 -2.24 7.88
CA ARG A 3 -13.79 -3.20 8.97
C ARG A 3 -12.29 -3.36 9.19
N ILE A 4 -11.87 -3.36 10.45
CA ILE A 4 -10.50 -3.68 10.83
C ILE A 4 -10.34 -5.21 10.85
N ILE A 5 -9.32 -5.71 10.16
CA ILE A 5 -8.92 -7.13 10.11
C ILE A 5 -7.40 -7.22 10.27
N ASN A 6 -6.89 -8.41 10.57
CA ASN A 6 -5.44 -8.62 10.56
C ASN A 6 -4.92 -8.67 9.12
N ALA A 7 -3.68 -8.22 8.89
CA ALA A 7 -3.05 -8.31 7.57
C ALA A 7 -2.96 -9.76 7.05
N SER A 8 -2.83 -10.75 7.94
CA SER A 8 -2.84 -12.18 7.60
C SER A 8 -4.19 -12.71 7.07
N GLU A 9 -5.27 -11.96 7.29
CA GLU A 9 -6.60 -12.29 6.80
C GLU A 9 -6.86 -11.71 5.40
N LEU A 10 -6.02 -10.78 4.92
CA LEU A 10 -6.16 -10.20 3.58
C LEU A 10 -6.07 -11.27 2.50
N ARG A 11 -6.80 -11.09 1.42
CA ARG A 11 -6.75 -11.93 0.22
C ARG A 11 -6.56 -11.06 -1.01
N LYS A 12 -6.01 -11.69 -2.05
CA LYS A 12 -5.94 -11.06 -3.37
C LYS A 12 -7.32 -10.54 -3.78
N GLY A 13 -7.36 -9.28 -4.20
CA GLY A 13 -8.58 -8.58 -4.60
C GLY A 13 -9.25 -7.76 -3.49
N ASP A 14 -8.88 -7.96 -2.22
CA ASP A 14 -9.36 -7.09 -1.13
C ASP A 14 -8.93 -5.65 -1.37
N VAL A 15 -9.78 -4.71 -0.95
CA VAL A 15 -9.53 -3.28 -1.03
C VAL A 15 -9.34 -2.74 0.38
N VAL A 16 -8.17 -2.15 0.62
CA VAL A 16 -7.79 -1.58 1.91
C VAL A 16 -7.59 -0.08 1.80
N ARG A 17 -8.02 0.64 2.83
CA ARG A 17 -7.68 2.04 3.03
C ARG A 17 -6.47 2.11 3.94
N VAL A 18 -5.44 2.83 3.53
CA VAL A 18 -4.22 3.07 4.32
C VAL A 18 -4.14 4.57 4.60
N GLU A 19 -4.00 4.92 5.87
CA GLU A 19 -3.87 6.30 6.34
C GLU A 19 -2.40 6.67 6.56
N ILE A 20 -2.11 7.98 6.58
CA ILE A 20 -0.78 8.50 6.88
C ILE A 20 -0.21 7.91 8.17
N GLY A 21 1.05 7.48 8.10
CA GLY A 21 1.78 6.86 9.22
C GLY A 21 1.58 5.35 9.30
N GLU A 22 0.60 4.77 8.62
CA GLU A 22 0.38 3.33 8.58
C GLU A 22 1.35 2.61 7.63
N MET A 23 1.49 1.31 7.85
CA MET A 23 2.23 0.43 6.95
C MET A 23 1.28 -0.09 5.86
N ILE A 24 1.78 -0.19 4.63
CA ILE A 24 1.08 -0.89 3.56
C ILE A 24 1.04 -2.39 3.91
N PRO A 25 -0.14 -3.01 4.05
CA PRO A 25 -0.28 -4.33 4.67
C PRO A 25 0.09 -5.49 3.74
N GLY A 26 0.26 -5.24 2.44
CA GLY A 26 0.65 -6.23 1.43
C GLY A 26 0.85 -5.57 0.08
N ASP A 27 1.42 -6.32 -0.86
CA ASP A 27 1.62 -5.85 -2.23
C ASP A 27 0.29 -5.57 -2.91
N GLY A 28 0.26 -4.54 -3.76
CA GLY A 28 -0.98 -4.12 -4.38
C GLY A 28 -0.85 -2.99 -5.38
N GLU A 29 -2.01 -2.52 -5.79
CA GLU A 29 -2.15 -1.41 -6.73
C GLU A 29 -3.04 -0.33 -6.13
N VAL A 30 -2.59 0.93 -6.18
CA VAL A 30 -3.40 2.10 -5.83
C VAL A 30 -4.52 2.24 -6.84
N ILE A 31 -5.76 2.15 -6.36
CA ILE A 31 -6.97 2.33 -7.15
C ILE A 31 -7.64 3.68 -6.91
N GLU A 32 -7.28 4.38 -5.83
CA GLU A 32 -7.72 5.75 -5.54
C GLU A 32 -6.73 6.47 -4.63
N GLY A 33 -6.54 7.77 -4.87
CA GLY A 33 -5.67 8.65 -4.07
C GLY A 33 -4.30 8.90 -4.69
N ILE A 34 -3.57 9.83 -4.08
CA ILE A 34 -2.19 10.19 -4.38
C ILE A 34 -1.47 10.48 -3.06
N ALA A 35 -0.32 9.85 -2.84
CA ALA A 35 0.42 9.98 -1.59
C ALA A 35 1.90 9.65 -1.75
N ALA A 36 2.71 10.12 -0.82
CA ALA A 36 4.11 9.75 -0.67
C ALA A 36 4.25 8.47 0.17
N VAL A 37 5.06 7.53 -0.31
CA VAL A 37 5.41 6.27 0.36
C VAL A 37 6.90 6.24 0.64
N ASN A 38 7.28 5.89 1.86
CA ASN A 38 8.65 5.59 2.24
C ASN A 38 8.92 4.09 2.00
N GLU A 39 9.78 3.81 1.03
CA GLU A 39 10.13 2.45 0.58
C GLU A 39 11.52 2.00 1.08
N ALA A 40 12.11 2.70 2.05
CA ALA A 40 13.46 2.43 2.55
C ALA A 40 13.63 0.99 3.06
N ALA A 41 12.57 0.36 3.58
CA ALA A 41 12.60 -1.02 4.03
C ALA A 41 12.85 -2.03 2.90
N ILE A 42 12.58 -1.64 1.65
CA ILE A 42 12.70 -2.48 0.46
C ILE A 42 13.90 -2.06 -0.40
N THR A 43 14.07 -0.75 -0.62
CA THR A 43 15.07 -0.21 -1.55
C THR A 43 16.34 0.27 -0.85
N GLY A 44 16.30 0.53 0.46
CA GLY A 44 17.37 1.21 1.20
C GLY A 44 17.43 2.73 0.97
N GLU A 45 16.62 3.28 0.06
CA GLU A 45 16.58 4.71 -0.22
C GLU A 45 15.60 5.42 0.73
N SER A 46 16.06 6.49 1.38
CA SER A 46 15.27 7.18 2.41
C SER A 46 14.30 8.24 1.87
N ALA A 47 14.44 8.65 0.61
CA ALA A 47 13.57 9.65 0.00
C ALA A 47 12.20 9.04 -0.34
N PRO A 48 11.08 9.62 0.12
CA PRO A 48 9.75 9.12 -0.23
C PRO A 48 9.45 9.26 -1.74
N VAL A 49 8.66 8.33 -2.28
CA VAL A 49 8.22 8.31 -3.68
C VAL A 49 6.71 8.51 -3.77
N ILE A 50 6.25 9.27 -4.76
CA ILE A 50 4.81 9.46 -5.02
C ILE A 50 4.22 8.20 -5.68
N ARG A 51 3.09 7.74 -5.13
CA ARG A 51 2.23 6.69 -5.64
C ARG A 51 0.84 7.25 -5.89
N GLU A 52 0.23 6.89 -7.01
CA GLU A 52 -1.08 7.43 -7.43
C GLU A 52 -1.86 6.42 -8.26
N SER A 53 -3.19 6.55 -8.29
CA SER A 53 -4.06 5.71 -9.10
C SER A 53 -3.93 5.99 -10.60
N GLY A 54 -4.07 4.95 -11.43
CA GLY A 54 -4.35 5.11 -12.87
C GLY A 54 -3.15 5.23 -13.80
N GLY A 55 -1.95 4.83 -13.38
CA GLY A 55 -0.76 4.84 -14.23
C GLY A 55 0.41 4.04 -13.66
N ASP A 56 1.60 4.24 -14.22
CA ASP A 56 2.82 3.47 -13.91
C ASP A 56 3.30 3.59 -12.44
N ARG A 57 2.73 4.52 -11.69
CA ARG A 57 3.06 4.79 -10.28
C ARG A 57 2.09 4.13 -9.30
N SER A 58 1.18 3.28 -9.78
CA SER A 58 0.13 2.66 -8.95
C SER A 58 0.64 1.49 -8.10
N ALA A 59 1.71 0.82 -8.50
CA ALA A 59 2.23 -0.32 -7.75
C ALA A 59 2.80 0.11 -6.38
N VAL A 60 2.44 -0.63 -5.33
CA VAL A 60 2.95 -0.47 -3.97
C VAL A 60 3.40 -1.80 -3.40
N THR A 61 4.42 -1.77 -2.55
CA THR A 61 4.98 -2.95 -1.89
C THR A 61 4.56 -2.98 -0.43
N GLY A 62 4.20 -4.16 0.07
CA GLY A 62 3.93 -4.39 1.49
C GLY A 62 5.15 -4.03 2.35
N ASN A 63 4.90 -3.76 3.63
CA ASN A 63 5.95 -3.37 4.59
C ASN A 63 6.68 -2.06 4.26
N THR A 64 6.12 -1.23 3.38
CA THR A 64 6.49 0.18 3.20
C THR A 64 5.54 1.07 4.01
N ARG A 65 5.91 2.34 4.24
CA ARG A 65 5.13 3.24 5.09
C ARG A 65 4.51 4.38 4.29
N LEU A 66 3.22 4.64 4.50
CA LEU A 66 2.57 5.81 3.95
C LEU A 66 2.97 7.05 4.76
N VAL A 67 3.42 8.12 4.09
CA VAL A 67 3.94 9.32 4.75
C VAL A 67 3.21 10.61 4.38
N SER A 68 2.23 10.57 3.47
CA SER A 68 1.27 11.66 3.24
C SER A 68 -0.13 11.12 2.92
N ASP A 69 -1.15 11.96 3.11
CA ASP A 69 -2.55 11.71 2.73
C ASP A 69 -3.07 10.28 3.05
N TRP A 70 -3.74 9.65 2.10
CA TRP A 70 -4.31 8.30 2.20
C TRP A 70 -4.31 7.62 0.83
N LEU A 71 -4.36 6.29 0.82
CA LEU A 71 -4.51 5.50 -0.41
C LEU A 71 -5.60 4.43 -0.25
N LEU A 72 -6.32 4.17 -1.34
CA LEU A 72 -7.13 2.96 -1.49
C LEU A 72 -6.36 1.98 -2.37
N ILE A 73 -6.01 0.82 -1.82
CA ILE A 73 -5.13 -0.16 -2.45
C ILE A 73 -5.89 -1.46 -2.65
N ARG A 74 -5.81 -2.03 -3.85
CA ARG A 74 -6.27 -3.40 -4.14
C ARG A 74 -5.10 -4.36 -3.96
N ILE A 75 -5.26 -5.35 -3.09
CA ILE A 75 -4.24 -6.37 -2.81
C ILE A 75 -4.03 -7.27 -4.04
N SER A 76 -2.78 -7.45 -4.45
CA SER A 76 -2.42 -8.19 -5.67
C SER A 76 -2.05 -9.65 -5.43
N ALA A 77 -1.71 -10.03 -4.20
CA ALA A 77 -1.30 -11.38 -3.80
C ALA A 77 -1.80 -11.76 -2.40
N ASN A 78 -1.86 -13.06 -2.09
CA ASN A 78 -2.23 -13.49 -0.74
C ASN A 78 -1.05 -13.29 0.23
N PRO A 79 -1.31 -13.17 1.54
CA PRO A 79 -0.25 -13.08 2.55
C PRO A 79 0.76 -14.23 2.44
N GLY A 80 2.03 -13.89 2.28
CA GLY A 80 3.13 -14.86 2.11
C GLY A 80 3.41 -15.24 0.66
N GLU A 81 2.66 -14.73 -0.31
CA GLU A 81 2.94 -14.85 -1.75
C GLU A 81 3.46 -13.50 -2.26
N SER A 82 4.78 -13.31 -2.27
CA SER A 82 5.45 -12.12 -2.84
C SER A 82 6.59 -12.54 -3.76
#